data_AF-A0A7S3BXX9-F1
#
_entry.id   AF-A0A7S3BXX9-F1
#
_cell.length_a   1.000
_cell.length_b   1.000
_cell.length_c   1.000
_cell.angle_alpha   90.00
_cell.angle_beta   90.00
_cell.angle_gamma   90.00
#
_symmetry.space_group_name_H-M   'P 1'
#
loop_
_entity.id
_entity.type
_entity.pdbx_description
1 polymer ?
#
loop_
_entity_poly.entity_id
_entity_poly.type
_entity_poly.pdbx_seq_one_letter_code
_entity_poly.pdbx_strand_id
1 'polypeptide(L)'
;DAAFEFLIAMLSPLFALGATPPTFPVDFYSGEQQDLSINQGGYSINNGACCSAANSAQCKVQVISMGADVREQGSMNRSRSDSAQGAILTWYAPVKKQMALVPGSTINSTHKWACAQYCPQDGDFI
;
A
#
# COMPACT_ATOMS: atom_id res chain seq x y z
N ASP A 1 -43.88 -28.80 -17.28
CA ASP A 1 -43.27 -29.73 -18.25
C ASP A 1 -42.24 -28.98 -19.10
N ALA A 2 -41.02 -29.53 -19.14
CA ALA A 2 -39.96 -29.32 -20.13
C ALA A 2 -39.41 -27.91 -20.46
N ALA A 3 -38.92 -27.14 -19.47
CA ALA A 3 -38.06 -25.97 -19.77
C ALA A 3 -36.87 -25.77 -18.81
N PHE A 4 -36.57 -26.74 -17.94
CA PHE A 4 -35.58 -26.56 -16.86
C PHE A 4 -34.25 -27.32 -17.04
N GLU A 5 -34.07 -28.08 -18.13
CA GLU A 5 -33.02 -29.12 -18.17
C GLU A 5 -31.92 -28.93 -19.22
N PHE A 6 -31.91 -27.87 -20.04
CA PHE A 6 -31.05 -27.88 -21.24
C PHE A 6 -29.99 -26.79 -21.38
N LEU A 7 -29.46 -26.23 -20.27
CA LEU A 7 -28.21 -25.45 -20.37
C LEU A 7 -27.32 -25.50 -19.12
N ILE A 8 -27.31 -26.63 -18.40
CA ILE A 8 -26.25 -26.98 -17.45
C ILE A 8 -25.07 -27.63 -18.23
N ALA A 9 -24.64 -26.99 -19.32
CA ALA A 9 -23.53 -27.47 -20.16
C ALA A 9 -22.44 -26.40 -20.38
N MET A 10 -22.47 -25.32 -19.59
CA MET A 10 -21.38 -24.32 -19.54
C MET A 10 -20.82 -24.12 -18.13
N LEU A 11 -21.04 -25.07 -17.21
CA LEU A 11 -20.14 -25.26 -16.08
C LEU A 11 -18.88 -25.95 -16.60
N SER A 12 -18.05 -25.19 -17.30
CA SER A 12 -16.63 -25.50 -17.33
C SER A 12 -16.16 -25.50 -15.88
N PRO A 13 -15.60 -26.60 -15.35
CA PRO A 13 -14.71 -26.46 -14.22
C PRO A 13 -13.56 -25.61 -14.74
N LEU A 14 -13.56 -24.31 -14.41
CA LEU A 14 -12.32 -23.56 -14.47
C LEU A 14 -11.39 -24.33 -13.55
N PHE A 15 -10.51 -25.10 -14.18
CA PHE A 15 -9.35 -25.66 -13.56
C PHE A 15 -8.78 -24.57 -12.67
N ALA A 16 -8.84 -24.78 -11.36
CA ALA A 16 -7.85 -24.23 -10.46
C ALA A 16 -6.52 -24.85 -10.90
N LEU A 17 -5.97 -24.34 -12.01
CA LEU A 17 -4.56 -24.42 -12.28
C LEU A 17 -3.93 -23.95 -10.99
N GLY A 18 -3.23 -24.86 -10.30
CA GLY A 18 -2.45 -24.55 -9.12
C GLY A 18 -1.46 -23.48 -9.53
N ALA A 19 -1.89 -22.22 -9.45
CA ALA A 19 -1.11 -21.08 -9.80
C ALA A 19 0.01 -21.09 -8.78
N THR A 20 1.20 -21.49 -9.23
CA THR A 20 2.42 -21.26 -8.47
C THR A 20 2.36 -19.81 -8.02
N PRO A 21 2.42 -19.54 -6.69
CA PRO A 21 2.31 -18.18 -6.18
C PRO A 21 3.25 -17.28 -6.98
N PRO A 22 2.77 -16.13 -7.46
CA PRO A 22 3.61 -15.24 -8.25
C PRO A 22 4.84 -14.90 -7.42
N THR A 23 6.02 -15.22 -7.95
CA THR A 23 7.28 -14.90 -7.30
C THR A 23 7.69 -13.51 -7.73
N PHE A 24 7.90 -12.62 -6.76
CA PHE A 24 8.46 -11.31 -7.03
C PHE A 24 9.96 -11.43 -7.33
N PRO A 25 10.50 -10.57 -8.21
CA PRO A 25 11.94 -10.38 -8.30
C PRO A 25 12.53 -10.00 -6.94
N VAL A 26 13.78 -10.39 -6.70
CA VAL A 26 14.48 -10.07 -5.44
C VAL A 26 14.62 -8.55 -5.25
N ASP A 27 14.89 -7.83 -6.34
CA ASP A 27 14.95 -6.38 -6.36
C ASP A 27 13.87 -5.86 -7.31
N PHE A 28 13.00 -4.98 -6.84
CA PHE A 28 11.92 -4.42 -7.64
C PHE A 28 11.55 -3.00 -7.21
N TYR A 29 10.77 -2.33 -8.05
CA TYR A 29 10.19 -1.03 -7.77
C TYR A 29 8.68 -1.10 -7.96
N SER A 30 7.93 -0.49 -7.06
CA SER A 30 6.49 -0.39 -7.10
C SER A 30 6.03 0.99 -6.65
N GLY A 31 5.09 1.58 -7.38
CA GLY A 31 4.31 2.71 -6.90
C GLY A 31 3.15 2.21 -6.05
N GLU A 32 2.98 2.80 -4.88
CA GLU A 32 1.87 2.56 -3.97
C GLU A 32 0.99 3.80 -3.94
N GLN A 33 -0.32 3.58 -3.99
CA GLN A 33 -1.33 4.62 -3.85
C GLN A 33 -2.36 4.15 -2.83
N GLN A 34 -2.52 4.92 -1.76
CA GLN A 34 -3.47 4.66 -0.70
C GLN A 34 -4.45 5.83 -0.61
N ASP A 35 -5.75 5.51 -0.75
CA ASP A 35 -6.83 6.48 -0.59
C ASP A 35 -7.69 6.07 0.60
N LEU A 36 -7.73 6.90 1.63
CA LEU A 36 -8.55 6.74 2.82
C LEU A 36 -9.70 7.74 2.79
N SER A 37 -10.92 7.24 2.72
CA SER A 37 -12.14 8.06 2.83
C SER A 37 -12.74 7.92 4.22
N ILE A 38 -12.78 9.02 4.97
CA ILE A 38 -13.32 9.09 6.32
C ILE A 38 -14.66 9.81 6.29
N ASN A 39 -15.73 9.11 6.68
CA ASN A 39 -17.04 9.72 6.89
C ASN A 39 -17.09 10.36 8.29
N GLN A 40 -17.06 11.69 8.35
CA GLN A 40 -17.11 12.50 9.58
C GLN A 40 -18.53 13.03 9.85
N GLY A 41 -19.53 12.50 9.16
CA GLY A 41 -20.94 12.85 9.32
C GLY A 41 -21.67 12.71 7.98
N GLY A 42 -22.73 11.90 7.94
CA GLY A 42 -23.48 11.63 6.74
C GLY A 42 -24.38 10.41 6.91
N TYR A 43 -25.27 10.18 5.95
CA TYR A 43 -26.19 9.03 5.96
C TYR A 43 -25.59 7.88 5.15
N SER A 44 -25.39 6.72 5.79
CA SER A 44 -25.11 5.48 5.07
C SER A 44 -26.31 5.13 4.19
N ILE A 45 -26.07 4.92 2.90
CA ILE A 45 -27.06 4.37 1.97
C ILE A 45 -26.76 2.88 1.75
N ASN A 46 -27.81 2.08 1.53
CA ASN A 46 -27.80 0.61 1.50
C ASN A 46 -26.80 -0.06 0.52
N ASN A 47 -26.05 0.71 -0.26
CA ASN A 47 -25.04 0.24 -1.22
C ASN A 47 -23.59 0.50 -0.76
N GLY A 48 -23.35 0.81 0.51
CA GLY A 48 -22.01 1.08 1.05
C GLY A 48 -21.46 2.47 0.71
N ALA A 49 -22.24 3.30 0.01
CA ALA A 49 -21.90 4.70 -0.19
C ALA A 49 -22.21 5.54 1.06
N CYS A 50 -21.35 6.51 1.34
CA CYS A 50 -21.45 7.37 2.53
C CYS A 50 -22.30 8.63 2.30
N CYS A 51 -22.61 8.96 1.05
CA CYS A 51 -23.36 10.16 0.67
C CYS A 51 -24.32 9.84 -0.49
N SER A 52 -25.57 10.31 -0.40
CA SER A 52 -26.49 10.33 -1.55
C SER A 52 -26.42 11.68 -2.25
N ALA A 53 -26.79 11.74 -3.54
CA ALA A 53 -26.88 13.00 -4.27
C ALA A 53 -27.84 14.00 -3.58
N ALA A 54 -28.92 13.49 -2.98
CA ALA A 54 -29.94 14.28 -2.28
C ALA A 54 -29.44 14.91 -0.96
N ASN A 55 -28.53 14.23 -0.25
CA ASN A 55 -28.03 14.67 1.06
C ASN A 55 -26.54 15.05 1.03
N SER A 56 -25.99 15.27 -0.17
CA SER A 56 -24.56 15.55 -0.39
C SER A 56 -24.06 16.77 0.38
N ALA A 57 -24.89 17.81 0.52
CA ALA A 57 -24.57 19.03 1.26
C ALA A 57 -24.36 18.81 2.78
N GLN A 58 -24.91 17.73 3.33
CA GLN A 58 -24.77 17.37 4.74
C GLN A 58 -23.67 16.32 4.97
N CYS A 59 -23.06 15.82 3.89
CA CYS A 59 -22.07 14.77 3.95
C CYS A 59 -20.67 15.39 4.16
N LYS A 60 -20.07 15.11 5.32
CA LYS A 60 -18.70 15.47 5.67
C LYS A 60 -17.81 14.26 5.40
N VAL A 61 -17.35 14.13 4.17
CA VAL A 61 -16.32 13.14 3.82
C VAL A 61 -14.99 13.83 3.70
N GLN A 62 -14.00 13.35 4.45
CA GLN A 62 -12.60 13.72 4.28
C GLN A 62 -11.92 12.60 3.49
N VAL A 63 -11.32 12.95 2.35
CA VAL A 63 -10.49 12.02 1.58
C VAL A 63 -9.03 12.39 1.82
N ILE A 64 -8.25 11.40 2.24
CA ILE A 64 -6.80 11.49 2.35
C ILE A 64 -6.23 10.58 1.27
N SER A 65 -5.39 11.15 0.41
CA SER A 65 -4.74 10.42 -0.68
C SER A 65 -3.24 10.50 -0.47
N MET A 66 -2.56 9.36 -0.49
CA MET A 66 -1.13 9.23 -0.24
C MET A 66 -0.51 8.37 -1.32
N GLY A 67 0.51 8.91 -1.99
CA GLY A 67 1.35 8.18 -2.93
C GLY A 67 2.71 7.92 -2.30
N ALA A 68 3.26 6.73 -2.55
CA ALA A 68 4.62 6.38 -2.16
C ALA A 68 5.31 5.57 -3.26
N ASP A 69 6.60 5.83 -3.43
CA ASP A 69 7.48 5.05 -4.30
C ASP A 69 8.26 4.06 -3.44
N VAL A 70 8.01 2.77 -3.62
CA VAL A 70 8.68 1.70 -2.88
C VAL A 70 9.74 1.04 -3.75
N ARG A 71 10.96 1.00 -3.23
CA ARG A 71 12.12 0.34 -3.85
C ARG A 71 12.53 -0.80 -2.93
N GLU A 72 12.36 -2.02 -3.41
CA GLU A 72 12.79 -3.23 -2.71
C GLU A 72 14.17 -3.66 -3.22
N GLN A 73 15.10 -3.85 -2.30
CA GLN A 73 16.43 -4.39 -2.53
C GLN A 73 16.65 -5.62 -1.66
N GLY A 74 15.97 -6.73 -2.03
CA GLY A 74 16.14 -8.05 -1.43
C GLY A 74 17.59 -8.52 -1.39
N SER A 75 18.37 -8.19 -2.40
CA SER A 75 19.78 -8.61 -2.50
C SER A 75 20.66 -8.02 -1.39
N MET A 76 20.22 -6.92 -0.77
CA MET A 76 20.93 -6.24 0.30
C MET A 76 20.15 -6.18 1.62
N ASN A 77 18.98 -6.82 1.66
CA ASN A 77 17.98 -6.78 2.72
C ASN A 77 17.53 -5.36 3.10
N ARG A 78 17.07 -4.59 2.11
CA ARG A 78 16.70 -3.17 2.30
C ARG A 78 15.46 -2.83 1.51
N SER A 79 14.61 -1.99 2.08
CA SER A 79 13.54 -1.35 1.35
C SER A 79 13.56 0.14 1.58
N ARG A 80 13.13 0.92 0.60
CA ARG A 80 13.00 2.37 0.73
C ARG A 80 11.62 2.80 0.25
N SER A 81 10.93 3.57 1.07
CA SER A 81 9.67 4.23 0.71
C SER A 81 9.90 5.72 0.63
N ASP A 82 9.61 6.32 -0.53
CA ASP A 82 9.67 7.75 -0.78
C ASP A 82 8.25 8.30 -0.88
N SER A 83 7.85 9.13 0.08
CA SER A 83 6.52 9.75 0.11
C SER A 83 6.63 11.28 0.23
N ALA A 84 5.52 11.98 0.09
CA ALA A 84 5.47 13.44 0.33
C ALA A 84 5.85 13.81 1.77
N GLN A 85 5.68 12.89 2.72
CA GLN A 85 6.00 13.06 4.14
C GLN A 85 7.49 12.82 4.45
N GLY A 86 8.23 12.25 3.51
CA GLY A 86 9.65 11.97 3.65
C GLY A 86 10.05 10.61 3.06
N ALA A 87 11.35 10.34 3.14
CA ALA A 87 11.93 9.08 2.71
C ALA A 87 12.28 8.23 3.93
N ILE A 88 11.88 6.96 3.91
CA ILE A 88 12.18 5.99 4.96
C ILE A 88 12.96 4.84 4.33
N LEU A 89 14.12 4.53 4.91
CA LEU A 89 14.92 3.36 4.55
C LEU A 89 14.80 2.33 5.67
N THR A 90 14.38 1.13 5.33
CA THR A 90 14.30 0.00 6.24
C THR A 90 15.39 -1.00 5.87
N TRP A 91 16.28 -1.30 6.81
CA TRP A 91 17.16 -2.44 6.76
C TRP A 91 16.56 -3.57 7.57
N TYR A 92 15.90 -4.49 6.90
CA TYR A 92 15.41 -5.71 7.53
C TYR A 92 16.53 -6.74 7.54
N ALA A 93 16.69 -7.52 8.61
CA ALA A 93 17.72 -8.56 8.74
C ALA A 93 19.19 -8.15 8.40
N PRO A 94 20.19 -8.80 9.00
CA PRO A 94 20.33 -8.83 10.45
C PRO A 94 20.24 -7.44 11.14
N VAL A 95 20.16 -6.34 10.40
CA VAL A 95 20.29 -4.98 10.96
C VAL A 95 19.04 -4.55 11.74
N LYS A 96 17.83 -4.88 11.27
CA LYS A 96 16.55 -4.62 11.95
C LYS A 96 16.37 -3.14 12.36
N LYS A 97 16.69 -2.23 11.44
CA LYS A 97 16.63 -0.77 11.68
C LYS A 97 15.84 -0.08 10.60
N GLN A 98 15.25 1.04 10.99
CA GLN A 98 14.58 1.97 10.11
C GLN A 98 15.21 3.36 10.26
N MET A 99 15.30 4.08 9.16
CA MET A 99 15.95 5.38 9.08
C MET A 99 15.05 6.36 8.38
N ALA A 100 14.73 7.46 9.05
CA ALA A 100 14.19 8.63 8.38
C ALA A 100 15.33 9.35 7.66
N LEU A 101 15.17 9.57 6.35
CA LEU A 101 16.13 10.25 5.51
C LEU A 101 15.66 11.67 5.21
N VAL A 102 16.58 12.62 5.26
CA VAL A 102 16.40 14.00 4.81
C VAL A 102 17.38 14.31 3.67
N PRO A 103 17.10 15.33 2.84
CA PRO A 103 18.05 15.77 1.84
C PRO A 103 19.43 16.06 2.45
N GLY A 104 20.46 15.50 1.83
CA GLY A 104 21.84 15.78 2.21
C GLY A 104 22.24 17.20 1.86
N SER A 105 23.18 17.75 2.62
CA SER A 105 23.90 18.99 2.40
C SER A 105 25.36 18.76 2.72
N THR A 106 26.24 19.67 2.29
CA THR A 106 27.68 19.60 2.55
C THR A 106 28.04 19.55 4.05
N ILE A 107 27.09 19.87 4.94
CA ILE A 107 27.26 19.86 6.39
C ILE A 107 26.92 18.48 6.99
N ASN A 108 25.92 17.77 6.45
CA ASN A 108 25.34 16.58 7.09
C ASN A 108 25.50 15.27 6.30
N SER A 109 25.98 15.32 5.05
CA SER A 109 26.25 14.10 4.25
C SER A 109 27.15 14.39 3.04
N THR A 110 28.00 13.42 2.70
CA THR A 110 28.73 13.38 1.41
C THR A 110 27.87 12.77 0.28
N HIS A 111 26.64 12.37 0.59
CA HIS A 111 25.70 11.73 -0.33
C HIS A 111 24.41 12.56 -0.47
N LYS A 112 23.57 12.19 -1.45
CA LYS A 112 22.28 12.88 -1.72
C LYS A 112 21.32 12.88 -0.51
N TRP A 113 21.49 11.97 0.44
CA TRP A 113 20.63 11.82 1.61
C TRP A 113 21.46 11.78 2.89
N ALA A 114 20.93 12.35 3.97
CA ALA A 114 21.44 12.26 5.32
C ALA A 114 20.42 11.51 6.19
N CYS A 115 20.91 10.75 7.18
CA CYS A 115 20.03 10.15 8.18
C CYS A 115 19.60 11.22 9.17
N ALA A 116 18.31 11.46 9.31
CA ALA A 116 17.76 12.37 10.31
C ALA A 116 17.50 11.65 11.64
N GLN A 117 16.94 10.43 11.58
CA GLN A 117 16.59 9.67 12.77
C GLN A 117 16.73 8.18 12.51
N TYR A 118 17.24 7.47 13.52
CA TYR A 118 17.23 6.00 13.57
C TYR A 118 16.12 5.54 14.51
N CYS A 119 15.32 4.59 14.04
CA CYS A 119 14.33 3.87 14.81
C CYS A 119 14.61 2.36 14.71
N PRO A 120 14.25 1.55 15.73
CA PRO A 120 14.06 0.12 15.54
C PRO A 120 13.06 -0.13 14.40
N GLN A 121 13.15 -1.29 13.76
CA GLN A 121 12.14 -1.68 12.77
C GLN A 121 10.76 -1.81 13.43
N ASP A 122 9.71 -1.29 12.79
CA ASP A 122 8.34 -1.39 13.30
C ASP A 122 7.96 -2.86 13.56
N GLY A 123 7.48 -3.14 14.77
CA GLY A 123 7.16 -4.50 15.24
C GLY A 123 8.28 -5.23 15.99
N ASP A 124 9.49 -4.66 16.08
CA ASP A 124 10.64 -5.20 16.83
C ASP A 124 10.77 -4.54 18.23
N PHE A 125 9.67 -4.03 18.80
CA PHE A 125 9.62 -3.53 20.18
C PHE A 125 9.75 -4.71 21.15
N ILE A 126 10.98 -4.97 21.63
CA ILE A 126 11.25 -5.86 22.76
C ILE A 126 10.96 -5.11 24.06
#